data_AF-A0A961CAF4-F1
#
_entry.id   AF-A0A961CAF4-F1
#
_cell.length_a   1.000
_cell.length_b   1.000
_cell.length_c   1.000
_cell.angle_alpha   90.00
_cell.angle_beta   90.00
_cell.angle_gamma   90.00
#
_symmetry.space_group_name_H-M   'P 1'
#
loop_
_entity.id
_entity.type
_entity.pdbx_description
1 polymer ?
#
loop_
_entity_poly.entity_id
_entity_poly.type
_entity_poly.pdbx_seq_one_letter_code
_entity_poly.pdbx_strand_id
1 'polypeptide(L)' 'MLFTVQVEVTLRPGIADPQGATIERSLPHLGFDGVSHVQVGKSIRFTLDAADEAAARAEVEDMSRRFLTNPVIEDA' A
#
# COMPACT_ATOMS: atom_id res chain seq x y z
N MET A 1 -6.63 -11.82 -21.27
CA MET A 1 -5.87 -12.69 -20.36
C MET A 1 -6.14 -12.21 -18.95
N LEU A 2 -6.38 -13.10 -18.00
CA LEU A 2 -6.64 -12.70 -16.62
C LEU A 2 -5.34 -12.59 -15.84
N PHE A 3 -5.13 -11.44 -15.20
CA PHE A 3 -3.99 -11.13 -14.35
C PHE A 3 -4.47 -10.94 -12.91
N THR A 4 -3.81 -11.60 -11.97
CA THR A 4 -3.96 -11.28 -10.55
C THR A 4 -3.08 -10.09 -10.22
N VAL A 5 -3.70 -9.01 -9.73
CA VAL A 5 -3.02 -7.75 -9.42
C VAL A 5 -3.01 -7.54 -7.92
N GLN A 6 -1.89 -7.01 -7.43
CA GLN A 6 -1.73 -6.50 -6.08
C GLN A 6 -1.10 -5.11 -6.17
N VAL A 7 -1.72 -4.13 -5.51
CA VAL A 7 -1.22 -2.77 -5.39
C VAL A 7 -0.99 -2.50 -3.91
N GLU A 8 0.25 -2.17 -3.55
CA GLU A 8 0.62 -1.75 -2.19
C GLU A 8 0.62 -0.23 -2.14
N VAL A 9 -0.14 0.35 -1.21
CA VAL A 9 -0.24 1.79 -1.03
C VAL A 9 0.36 2.17 0.30
N THR A 10 1.34 3.08 0.30
CA THR A 10 2.03 3.55 1.50
C THR A 10 1.97 5.06 1.61
N LEU A 11 2.04 5.58 2.85
CA LEU A 11 2.18 7.02 3.07
C LEU A 11 3.54 7.52 2.54
N ARG A 12 3.54 8.71 1.93
CA ARG A 12 4.75 9.40 1.48
C ARG A 12 5.71 9.68 2.64
N PRO A 13 7.03 9.73 2.40
CA PRO A 13 7.99 10.13 3.41
C PRO A 13 7.65 11.49 4.03
N GLY A 14 7.68 11.57 5.36
CA GLY A 14 7.36 12.77 6.12
C GLY A 14 5.87 12.97 6.45
N ILE A 15 4.98 12.14 5.89
CA ILE A 15 3.58 12.09 6.34
C ILE A 15 3.50 11.28 7.62
N ALA A 16 2.85 11.83 8.64
CA ALA A 16 2.66 11.16 9.91
C ALA A 16 1.75 9.93 9.73
N ASP A 17 2.15 8.81 10.35
CA ASP A 17 1.35 7.59 10.46
C ASP A 17 0.94 7.34 11.93
N PRO A 18 -0.18 7.92 12.40
CA PRO A 18 -0.68 7.69 13.75
C PRO A 18 -1.03 6.23 14.04
N GLN A 19 -1.37 5.44 13.00
CA GLN A 19 -1.73 4.03 13.17
C GLN A 19 -0.48 3.20 13.45
N GLY A 20 0.55 3.35 12.61
CA GLY A 20 1.84 2.70 12.82
C GLY A 20 2.45 3.04 14.17
N ALA A 21 2.44 4.33 14.55
CA ALA A 21 2.93 4.79 15.85
C ALA A 21 2.16 4.19 17.04
N THR A 22 0.84 3.98 16.88
CA THR A 22 0.03 3.34 17.93
C THR A 22 0.38 1.87 18.07
N ILE A 23 0.51 1.14 16.94
CA ILE A 23 0.88 -0.27 16.93
C ILE A 23 2.27 -0.47 17.56
N GLU A 24 3.26 0.31 17.12
CA GLU A 24 4.63 0.23 17.64
C GLU A 24 4.68 0.41 19.16
N ARG A 25 3.95 1.39 19.69
CA ARG A 25 3.84 1.63 21.14
C ARG A 25 3.12 0.49 21.89
N SER A 26 2.21 -0.23 21.25
CA SER A 26 1.45 -1.31 21.87
C SER A 26 2.22 -2.64 21.93
N LEU A 27 3.13 -2.88 20.98
CA LEU A 27 3.84 -4.16 20.86
C LEU A 27 4.66 -4.57 22.10
N PRO A 28 5.39 -3.67 22.79
CA PRO A 28 6.13 -4.03 24.00
C PRO A 28 5.22 -4.51 25.15
N HIS A 29 4.01 -3.95 25.27
CA HIS A 29 3.03 -4.38 26.28
C HIS A 29 2.51 -5.81 26.04
N LEU A 30 2.69 -6.33 24.82
CA LEU A 30 2.34 -7.69 24.44
C LEU A 30 3.56 -8.64 24.46
N GLY A 31 4.73 -8.15 24.90
CA GLY A 31 5.98 -8.92 24.95
C GLY A 31 6.76 -8.95 23.64
N PHE A 32 6.41 -8.12 22.66
CA PHE A 32 7.15 -7.98 21.41
C PHE A 32 8.13 -6.80 21.50
N ASP A 33 9.29 -7.05 22.09
CA ASP A 33 10.38 -6.08 22.17
C ASP A 33 11.18 -6.01 20.85
N GLY A 34 11.82 -4.86 20.62
CA GLY A 34 12.75 -4.67 19.48
C GLY A 34 12.08 -4.35 18.13
N VAL A 35 10.76 -4.17 18.08
CA VAL A 35 10.06 -3.69 16.88
C VAL A 35 10.15 -2.16 16.79
N SER A 36 10.52 -1.65 15.63
CA SER A 36 10.61 -0.21 15.34
C SER A 36 10.25 0.10 13.89
N HIS A 37 9.93 1.37 13.62
CA HIS A 37 9.54 1.87 12.30
C HIS A 37 8.30 1.17 11.72
N VAL A 38 7.27 0.94 12.54
CA VAL A 38 6.01 0.38 12.06
C VAL A 38 5.31 1.36 11.12
N GLN A 39 4.98 0.89 9.92
CA GLN A 39 4.21 1.63 8.93
C GLN A 39 2.96 0.85 8.56
N VAL A 40 1.85 1.56 8.39
CA VAL A 40 0.57 1.01 7.97
C VAL A 40 0.24 1.53 6.56
N GLY A 41 -0.07 0.60 5.67
CA GLY A 41 -0.48 0.87 4.30
C GLY A 41 -1.73 0.07 3.91
N LYS A 42 -2.11 0.14 2.63
CA LYS A 42 -3.23 -0.63 2.06
C LYS A 42 -2.68 -1.65 1.07
N SER A 43 -3.20 -2.87 1.10
CA SER A 43 -2.94 -3.89 0.08
C SER A 43 -4.22 -4.16 -0.69
N ILE A 44 -4.28 -3.75 -1.96
CA ILE A 44 -5.46 -3.85 -2.81
C ILE A 44 -5.25 -4.99 -3.80
N ARG A 45 -6.11 -6.00 -3.76
CA ARG A 45 -6.02 -7.18 -4.64
C ARG A 45 -7.26 -7.31 -5.51
N PHE A 46 -7.05 -7.55 -6.81
CA PHE A 46 -8.12 -7.72 -7.79
C PHE A 46 -7.65 -8.55 -8.99
N THR A 47 -8.58 -8.92 -9.86
CA THR A 47 -8.28 -9.57 -11.14
C THR A 47 -8.57 -8.58 -12.27
N LEU A 48 -7.67 -8.49 -13.24
CA LEU A 48 -7.79 -7.63 -14.41
C LEU A 48 -7.75 -8.49 -15.68
N ASP A 49 -8.68 -8.27 -16.60
CA ASP A 49 -8.59 -8.84 -17.95
C ASP A 49 -7.90 -7.84 -18.88
N ALA A 50 -6.75 -8.24 -19.45
CA ALA A 50 -5.98 -7.40 -20.37
C ALA A 50 -5.37 -8.24 -21.51
N ALA A 51 -4.96 -7.59 -22.60
CA ALA A 51 -4.40 -8.28 -23.76
C ALA A 51 -3.09 -9.01 -23.44
N ASP A 52 -2.22 -8.37 -22.66
CA ASP A 52 -0.93 -8.87 -22.21
C ASP A 52 -0.53 -8.18 -20.89
N GLU A 53 0.62 -8.56 -20.35
CA GLU A 53 1.14 -8.02 -19.08
C GLU A 53 1.46 -6.53 -19.16
N ALA A 54 1.93 -6.04 -20.31
CA ALA A 54 2.27 -4.62 -20.48
C ALA A 54 1.02 -3.74 -20.46
N ALA A 55 -0.05 -4.18 -21.13
CA ALA A 55 -1.36 -3.54 -21.09
C ALA A 55 -1.95 -3.55 -19.68
N ALA A 56 -1.89 -4.70 -18.99
CA ALA A 56 -2.33 -4.81 -17.59
C ALA A 56 -1.58 -3.82 -16.70
N ARG A 57 -0.25 -3.75 -16.82
CA ARG A 57 0.58 -2.86 -16.00
C ARG A 57 0.27 -1.39 -16.25
N ALA A 58 0.10 -0.99 -17.51
CA ALA A 58 -0.26 0.39 -17.86
C ALA A 58 -1.62 0.80 -17.26
N GLU A 59 -2.61 -0.10 -17.32
CA GLU A 59 -3.95 0.15 -16.76
C GLU A 59 -3.92 0.24 -15.23
N VAL A 60 -3.18 -0.65 -14.55
CA VAL A 60 -3.00 -0.59 -13.10
C VAL A 60 -2.28 0.69 -12.67
N GLU A 61 -1.29 1.15 -13.44
CA GLU A 61 -0.55 2.39 -13.16
C GLU A 61 -1.45 3.64 -13.29
N ASP A 62 -2.32 3.69 -14.30
CA ASP A 62 -3.32 4.76 -14.46
C ASP A 62 -4.34 4.73 -13.32
N MET A 63 -4.87 3.54 -13.00
CA MET A 63 -5.82 3.34 -11.90
C MET A 63 -5.23 3.77 -10.55
N SER A 64 -3.96 3.44 -10.31
CA SER A 64 -3.26 3.77 -9.07
C SER A 64 -3.10 5.28 -8.92
N ARG A 65 -2.70 5.99 -9.98
CA ARG A 65 -2.55 7.44 -9.98
C ARG A 65 -3.87 8.20 -9.85
N ARG A 66 -4.94 7.69 -10.46
CA ARG A 66 -6.22 8.41 -10.55
C ARG A 66 -7.17 8.11 -9.40
N PHE A 67 -7.05 6.93 -8.77
CA PHE A 67 -8.08 6.48 -7.85
C PHE A 67 -7.57 5.68 -6.65
N LEU A 68 -6.63 4.74 -6.82
CA LEU A 68 -6.26 3.85 -5.70
C LEU A 68 -5.40 4.54 -4.63
N THR A 69 -4.76 5.66 -4.98
CA THR A 69 -3.96 6.47 -4.08
C THR A 69 -4.56 7.86 -3.89
N ASN A 70 -4.33 8.45 -2.71
CA ASN A 70 -4.38 9.90 -2.56
C ASN A 70 -3.02 10.50 -2.98
N PRO A 71 -2.90 11.18 -4.13
CA PRO A 71 -1.61 11.60 -4.69
C PRO A 71 -0.88 12.66 -3.85
N VAL A 72 -1.54 13.29 -2.88
CA VAL A 72 -0.92 14.29 -1.99
C VAL A 72 -0.11 13.62 -0.88
N ILE A 73 -0.56 12.45 -0.40
CA ILE A 73 -0.04 11.83 0.84
C ILE A 73 0.36 10.37 0.70
N GLU A 74 0.00 9.71 -0.40
CA GLU A 74 0.23 8.27 -0.63
C GLU A 74 1.04 8.04 -1.92
N ASP A 75 1.68 6.88 -1.99
CA ASP A 75 2.39 6.31 -3.14
C ASP A 75 1.98 4.84 -3.32
N ALA A 76 2.07 4.33 -4.56
CA ALA A 76 1.83 2.93 -4.93
C ALA A 76 2.76 2.45 -6.04
#